data_AF-A0A8J3ULY0-F1
#
_entry.id   AF-A0A8J3ULY0-F1
#
_cell.length_a   1.000
_cell.length_b   1.000
_cell.length_c   1.000
_cell.angle_alpha   90.00
_cell.angle_beta   90.00
_cell.angle_gamma   90.00
#
_symmetry.space_group_name_H-M   'P 1'
#
loop_
_entity.id
_entity.type
_entity.pdbx_description
1 polymer ?
#
loop_
_entity_poly.entity_id
_entity_poly.type
_entity_poly.pdbx_seq_one_letter_code
_entity_poly.pdbx_strand_id
1 'polypeptide(L)' 'MAGEAVLRKRFEQARDDGSLPEGVEPRVLATYVTALSQGIAVEAASGTPRADLDAMIDLALERLPWE' A
#
# COMPACT_ATOMS: atom_id res chain seq x y z
N MET A 1 2.35 -3.22 -14.58
CA MET A 1 2.77 -1.90 -14.05
C MET A 1 4.07 -2.07 -13.28
N ALA A 2 5.05 -1.18 -13.44
CA ALA A 2 6.35 -1.33 -12.77
C ALA A 2 6.26 -1.20 -11.23
N GLY A 3 5.37 -0.33 -10.72
CA GLY A 3 5.19 -0.10 -9.28
C GLY A 3 4.72 -1.35 -8.51
N GLU A 4 3.70 -2.06 -9.02
CA GLU A 4 3.20 -3.29 -8.39
C GLU A 4 4.29 -4.38 -8.30
N ALA A 5 5.10 -4.53 -9.36
CA ALA A 5 6.17 -5.53 -9.38
C ALA A 5 7.27 -5.20 -8.34
N VAL A 6 7.58 -3.92 -8.14
CA VAL A 6 8.51 -3.46 -7.10
C VAL A 6 7.95 -3.73 -5.71
N LEU A 7 6.67 -3.40 -5.47
CA LEU A 7 5.99 -3.66 -4.21
C LEU A 7 5.94 -5.15 -3.89
N ARG A 8 5.59 -5.98 -4.87
CA ARG A 8 5.56 -7.44 -4.71
C ARG A 8 6.93 -7.97 -4.29
N LYS A 9 8.00 -7.56 -4.98
CA LYS A 9 9.37 -7.98 -4.63
C LYS A 9 9.73 -7.58 -3.19
N ARG A 10 9.37 -6.37 -2.78
CA ARG A 10 9.59 -5.89 -1.41
C ARG A 10 8.82 -6.73 -0.38
N PHE A 11 7.57 -7.09 -0.66
CA PHE A 11 6.77 -7.92 0.25
C PHE A 11 7.21 -9.39 0.26
N GLU A 12 7.73 -9.92 -0.85
CA GLU A 12 8.37 -11.24 -0.90
C GLU A 12 9.59 -11.25 0.03
N GLN A 13 10.44 -10.21 -0.02
CA GLN A 13 11.57 -10.05 0.90
C GLN A 13 11.11 -9.94 2.36
N ALA A 14 10.10 -9.13 2.65
CA ALA A 14 9.55 -8.99 4.00
C ALA A 14 9.03 -10.31 4.57
N ARG A 15 8.44 -11.17 3.74
CA ARG A 15 8.03 -12.52 4.14
C ARG A 15 9.24 -13.40 4.44
N ASP A 16 10.24 -13.37 3.58
CA ASP A 16 11.45 -14.19 3.74
C ASP A 16 12.27 -13.76 4.99
N ASP A 17 12.24 -12.47 5.33
CA ASP A 17 12.86 -11.89 6.53
C ASP A 17 12.00 -12.05 7.81
N GLY A 18 10.79 -12.61 7.69
CA GLY A 18 9.85 -12.82 8.79
C GLY A 18 9.19 -11.54 9.33
N SER A 19 9.34 -10.41 8.61
CA SER A 19 8.71 -9.13 8.98
C SER A 19 7.29 -8.98 8.43
N LEU A 20 6.81 -9.94 7.64
CA LEU A 20 5.43 -9.99 7.16
C LEU A 20 4.61 -10.97 8.02
N PRO A 21 3.41 -10.59 8.50
CA PRO A 21 2.57 -11.49 9.27
C PRO A 21 2.23 -12.79 8.52
N GLU A 22 2.06 -13.86 9.28
CA GLU A 22 1.66 -15.16 8.74
C GLU A 22 0.28 -15.05 8.05
N GLY A 23 0.15 -15.68 6.87
CA GLY A 23 -1.07 -15.67 6.07
C GLY A 23 -1.25 -14.46 5.15
N VAL A 24 -0.34 -13.48 5.17
CA VAL A 24 -0.37 -12.36 4.21
C VAL A 24 0.34 -12.75 2.92
N GLU A 25 -0.40 -12.79 1.82
CA GLU A 25 0.15 -13.09 0.49
C GLU A 25 0.79 -11.84 -0.16
N PRO A 26 2.12 -11.83 -0.43
CA PRO A 26 2.83 -10.65 -0.95
C PRO A 26 2.24 -10.07 -2.23
N ARG A 27 1.72 -10.93 -3.11
CA ARG A 27 1.07 -10.50 -4.35
C ARG A 27 -0.22 -9.75 -4.08
N VAL A 28 -1.10 -10.33 -3.26
CA VAL A 28 -2.40 -9.74 -2.93
C VAL A 28 -2.18 -8.38 -2.27
N LEU A 29 -1.18 -8.30 -1.40
CA LEU A 29 -0.78 -7.08 -0.73
C LEU A 29 -0.24 -6.01 -1.68
N ALA A 30 0.60 -6.37 -2.64
CA ALA A 30 1.08 -5.46 -3.66
C ALA A 30 -0.07 -4.90 -4.51
N THR A 31 -1.04 -5.74 -4.87
CA THR A 31 -2.25 -5.31 -5.57
C THR A 31 -3.07 -4.35 -4.71
N TYR A 32 -3.27 -4.65 -3.42
CA TYR A 32 -4.01 -3.80 -2.50
C TYR A 32 -3.39 -2.39 -2.35
N VAL A 33 -2.07 -2.31 -2.08
CA VAL A 33 -1.36 -1.03 -1.96
C VAL A 33 -1.37 -0.25 -3.27
N THR A 34 -1.27 -0.94 -4.40
CA THR A 34 -1.37 -0.31 -5.73
C THR A 34 -2.76 0.29 -5.94
N ALA A 35 -3.83 -0.43 -5.58
CA ALA A 35 -5.20 0.06 -5.72
C ALA A 35 -5.47 1.28 -4.82
N LEU A 36 -5.00 1.25 -3.56
CA LEU A 36 -5.07 2.41 -2.67
C LEU A 36 -4.37 3.64 -3.25
N SER A 37 -3.14 3.46 -3.75
CA SER A 37 -2.36 4.55 -4.36
C SER A 37 -3.08 5.15 -5.57
N GLN A 38 -3.73 4.31 -6.38
CA GLN A 38 -4.53 4.76 -7.52
C GLN A 38 -5.77 5.53 -7.07
N GLY A 39 -6.48 5.07 -6.03
CA GLY A 39 -7.63 5.78 -5.46
C GLY A 39 -7.25 7.17 -4.94
N ILE A 40 -6.14 7.29 -4.20
CA ILE A 40 -5.62 8.57 -3.71
C ILE A 40 -5.27 9.50 -4.87
N ALA A 41 -4.71 8.97 -5.97
CA ALA A 41 -4.43 9.77 -7.16
C ALA A 41 -5.71 10.30 -7.84
N VAL A 42 -6.79 9.54 -7.83
CA VAL A 42 -8.11 9.99 -8.34
C VAL A 42 -8.69 11.10 -7.46
N GLU A 43 -8.62 10.97 -6.14
CA GLU A 43 -9.04 12.02 -5.19
C GLU A 43 -8.22 13.30 -5.39
N ALA A 44 -6.91 13.18 -5.52
CA ALA A 44 -6.02 14.30 -5.81
C ALA A 44 -6.38 15.00 -7.13
N ALA A 45 -6.64 14.23 -8.18
CA ALA A 45 -7.08 14.77 -9.47
C ALA A 45 -8.44 15.45 -9.41
N SER A 46 -9.29 15.08 -8.44
CA SER A 46 -10.61 15.66 -8.19
C SER A 46 -10.55 16.95 -7.35
N GLY A 47 -9.36 17.36 -6.90
CA GLY A 47 -9.14 18.60 -6.15
C GLY A 47 -9.26 18.46 -4.63
N THR A 48 -9.23 17.23 -4.11
CA THR A 48 -9.23 16.96 -2.67
C THR A 48 -8.03 17.67 -2.00
N PRO A 49 -8.25 18.40 -0.89
CA PRO A 49 -7.18 19.09 -0.18
C PRO A 49 -6.06 18.15 0.23
N ARG A 50 -4.81 18.62 0.17
CA ARG A 50 -3.64 17.83 0.56
C ARG A 50 -3.76 17.25 1.97
N ALA A 51 -4.26 18.02 2.92
CA ALA A 51 -4.42 17.57 4.30
C ALA A 51 -5.34 16.33 4.42
N ASP A 52 -6.38 16.27 3.60
CA ASP A 52 -7.32 15.15 3.60
C ASP A 52 -6.69 13.91 2.93
N LEU A 53 -5.92 14.11 1.86
CA LEU A 53 -5.14 13.04 1.22
C LEU A 53 -4.06 12.47 2.16
N ASP A 54 -3.36 13.35 2.89
CA ASP A 54 -2.36 12.95 3.88
C ASP A 54 -3.03 12.12 5.00
N ALA A 55 -4.21 12.53 5.48
CA ALA A 55 -4.97 11.76 6.47
C ALA A 55 -5.41 10.37 5.95
N MET A 56 -5.75 10.25 4.65
CA MET A 56 -6.04 8.94 4.04
C MET A 56 -4.82 8.03 4.00
N ILE A 57 -3.64 8.59 3.71
CA ILE A 57 -2.37 7.86 3.68
C ILE A 57 -2.02 7.39 5.10
N ASP A 58 -2.10 8.28 6.09
CA ASP A 58 -1.80 7.96 7.48
C ASP A 58 -2.70 6.83 7.99
N LEU A 59 -4.02 6.92 7.75
CA LEU A 59 -4.95 5.85 8.11
C LEU A 59 -4.63 4.53 7.41
N ALA A 60 -4.24 4.58 6.12
CA ALA A 60 -3.84 3.38 5.40
C ALA A 60 -2.58 2.76 6.01
N LEU A 61 -1.57 3.56 6.37
CA LEU A 61 -0.35 3.08 6.99
C LEU A 61 -0.59 2.51 8.41
N GLU A 62 -1.45 3.13 9.21
CA GLU A 62 -1.84 2.62 10.54
C GLU A 62 -2.60 1.30 10.48
N ARG A 63 -3.37 1.07 9.42
CA ARG A 63 -4.20 -0.13 9.26
C ARG A 63 -3.56 -1.21 8.42
N LEU A 64 -2.48 -0.89 7.70
CA LEU A 64 -1.68 -1.90 7.04
C LEU A 64 -1.07 -2.83 8.10
N PRO A 65 -1.00 -4.13 7.82
CA PRO A 65 -0.85 -5.16 8.86
C PRO A 65 0.55 -5.27 9.48
N TRP A 66 1.41 -4.25 9.43
CA TRP A 66 2.81 -4.36 9.85
C TRP A 66 3.29 -3.26 10.82
N GLU A 67 2.55 -3.09 11.93
CA GLU A 67 3.17 -2.78 13.23
C GLU A 67 2.75 -3.81 14.28
#